data_AF-A0A1Y1MIB2-F1
#
_entry.id   AF-A0A1Y1MIB2-F1
#
_cell.length_a   1.000
_cell.length_b   1.000
_cell.length_c   1.000
_cell.angle_alpha   90.00
_cell.angle_beta   90.00
_cell.angle_gamma   90.00
#
_symmetry.space_group_name_H-M   'P 1'
#
loop_
_entity.id
_entity.type
_entity.pdbx_description
1 polymer ?
#
loop_
_entity_poly.entity_id
_entity_poly.type
_entity_poly.pdbx_seq_one_letter_code
_entity_poly.pdbx_strand_id
1 'polypeptide(L)'
;MGRINILRAVLFKNFTIRIHHWMLTIFQVVLPVVLFATTAIIVTKVDGFEKKYIRNASSGSHFTSEQLYNDKFNHETKIYYAPSTFFASELMYQVQLKFSINSGAINGYDSEEEMMNGIDYDSEAVLAVIFNFDAGGLNYTIRPYEKCVNWQTGFLYNSGESYVPDQGSEMYVNRGFLAFQMALESSYIEMVSNRSLPIAINVEEFPYPPHINDSELKNVIIYFLPVITVLSFTLLCPMIISSVMEDKVTGMKELMRVMGLKSGMMWFTWFLDMFCWNFISLVVITAMLVYLKSDTRPPLLEHCSFSVLLTFFSLYSAALITFCFALSSFF
;
A
#
# COMPACT_ATOMS: atom_id res chain seq x y z
N MET A 1 -12.38 -41.69 40.98
CA MET A 1 -13.28 -41.00 40.03
C MET A 1 -12.45 -40.06 39.15
N GLY A 2 -12.50 -40.26 37.84
CA GLY A 2 -11.47 -39.81 36.91
C GLY A 2 -11.37 -38.29 36.72
N ARG A 3 -10.15 -37.80 36.50
CA ARG A 3 -9.82 -36.38 36.21
C ARG A 3 -10.67 -35.75 35.10
N ILE A 4 -11.15 -36.57 34.16
CA ILE A 4 -12.04 -36.17 33.05
C ILE A 4 -13.42 -35.71 33.54
N ASN A 5 -13.97 -36.34 34.57
CA ASN A 5 -15.28 -35.94 35.11
C ASN A 5 -15.21 -34.59 35.81
N ILE A 6 -14.08 -34.31 36.45
CA ILE A 6 -13.82 -33.01 37.10
C ILE A 6 -13.66 -31.92 36.03
N LEU A 7 -12.92 -32.19 34.95
CA LEU A 7 -12.80 -31.27 33.80
C LEU A 7 -14.18 -30.95 33.18
N ARG A 8 -15.01 -31.98 32.96
CA ARG A 8 -16.36 -31.81 32.42
C ARG A 8 -17.24 -30.96 33.33
N ALA A 9 -17.13 -31.13 34.66
CA ALA A 9 -17.87 -30.31 35.62
C ALA A 9 -17.46 -28.84 35.55
N VAL A 10 -16.16 -28.54 35.40
CA VAL A 10 -15.65 -27.16 35.28
C VAL A 10 -16.09 -26.52 33.96
N LEU A 11 -16.04 -27.26 32.84
CA LEU A 11 -16.57 -26.79 31.56
C LEU A 11 -18.07 -26.51 31.63
N PHE A 12 -18.84 -27.41 32.26
CA PHE A 12 -20.27 -27.22 32.44
C PHE A 12 -20.58 -26.00 33.32
N LYS A 13 -19.80 -25.77 34.38
CA LYS A 13 -19.86 -24.56 35.22
C LYS A 13 -19.58 -23.30 34.38
N ASN A 14 -18.49 -23.26 33.62
CA ASN A 14 -18.14 -22.10 32.80
C ASN A 14 -19.22 -21.81 31.73
N PHE A 15 -19.75 -22.86 31.09
CA PHE A 15 -20.85 -22.75 30.15
C PHE A 15 -22.13 -22.20 30.82
N THR A 16 -22.45 -22.68 32.03
CA THR A 16 -23.62 -22.21 32.79
C THR A 16 -23.47 -20.74 33.19
N ILE A 17 -22.30 -20.31 33.65
CA ILE A 17 -22.02 -18.91 34.01
C ILE A 17 -22.17 -17.98 32.79
N ARG A 18 -21.72 -18.44 31.62
CA ARG A 18 -21.87 -17.71 30.36
C ARG A 18 -23.31 -17.56 29.88
N ILE A 19 -24.15 -18.55 30.15
CA ILE A 19 -25.59 -18.47 29.90
C ILE A 19 -26.25 -17.42 30.81
N HIS A 20 -25.77 -17.26 32.05
CA HIS A 20 -26.28 -16.23 32.95
C HIS A 20 -25.77 -14.83 32.56
N HIS A 21 -24.52 -14.71 32.10
CA HIS A 21 -23.92 -13.49 31.54
C HIS A 21 -24.09 -13.40 30.01
N TRP A 22 -25.29 -13.71 29.53
CA TRP A 22 -25.57 -13.85 28.09
C TRP A 22 -25.33 -12.57 27.28
N MET A 23 -25.51 -11.37 27.86
CA MET A 23 -25.27 -10.12 27.13
C MET A 23 -23.79 -9.94 26.75
N LEU A 24 -22.87 -10.26 27.67
CA LEU A 24 -21.43 -10.16 27.43
C LEU A 24 -20.96 -11.19 26.40
N THR A 25 -21.52 -12.40 26.44
CA THR A 25 -21.16 -13.46 25.49
C THR A 25 -21.73 -13.19 24.09
N ILE A 26 -22.95 -12.65 23.99
CA ILE A 26 -23.49 -12.16 22.72
C ILE A 26 -22.61 -11.04 22.19
N PHE A 27 -22.26 -10.05 23.00
CA PHE A 27 -21.40 -8.96 22.55
C PHE A 27 -20.03 -9.47 22.08
N GLN A 28 -19.42 -10.41 22.80
CA GLN A 28 -18.15 -11.05 22.42
C GLN A 28 -18.21 -11.70 21.03
N VAL A 29 -19.32 -12.40 20.71
CA VAL A 29 -19.47 -13.11 19.43
C VAL A 29 -19.93 -12.17 18.31
N VAL A 30 -20.85 -11.26 18.60
CA VAL A 30 -21.51 -10.40 17.62
C VAL A 30 -20.63 -9.22 17.23
N LEU A 31 -19.87 -8.63 18.16
CA LEU A 31 -19.06 -7.44 17.87
C LEU A 31 -18.07 -7.65 16.72
N PRO A 32 -17.22 -8.69 16.71
CA PRO A 32 -16.33 -8.94 15.58
C PRO A 32 -17.12 -9.17 14.29
N VAL A 33 -18.20 -9.95 14.35
CA VAL A 33 -19.04 -10.22 13.18
C VAL A 33 -19.63 -8.93 12.60
N VAL A 34 -20.10 -8.01 13.45
CA VAL A 34 -20.65 -6.72 13.01
C VAL A 34 -19.57 -5.84 12.38
N LEU A 35 -18.38 -5.76 12.97
CA LEU A 35 -17.29 -4.97 12.40
C LEU A 35 -16.89 -5.49 11.01
N PHE A 36 -16.74 -6.80 10.84
CA PHE A 36 -16.52 -7.38 9.52
C PHE A 36 -17.73 -7.21 8.59
N ALA A 37 -18.97 -7.31 9.10
CA ALA A 37 -20.19 -7.05 8.33
C ALA A 37 -20.19 -5.64 7.73
N THR A 38 -19.78 -4.63 8.50
CA THR A 38 -19.71 -3.25 7.99
C THR A 38 -18.74 -3.10 6.82
N THR A 39 -17.57 -3.76 6.86
CA THR A 39 -16.59 -3.66 5.78
C THR A 39 -17.09 -4.31 4.50
N ALA A 40 -17.73 -5.49 4.60
CA ALA A 40 -18.32 -6.10 3.42
C ALA A 40 -19.53 -5.31 2.91
N ILE A 41 -20.33 -4.68 3.78
CA ILE A 41 -21.42 -3.79 3.35
C ILE A 41 -20.85 -2.59 2.58
N ILE A 42 -19.76 -1.99 3.07
CA ILE A 42 -19.09 -0.88 2.37
C ILE A 42 -18.63 -1.34 0.98
N VAL A 43 -17.94 -2.48 0.89
CA VAL A 43 -17.45 -2.99 -0.40
C VAL A 43 -18.59 -3.41 -1.33
N THR A 44 -19.72 -3.88 -0.80
CA THR A 44 -20.86 -4.32 -1.61
C THR A 44 -21.81 -3.20 -2.02
N LYS A 45 -21.85 -2.07 -1.30
CA LYS A 45 -22.77 -0.95 -1.58
C LYS A 45 -22.12 0.32 -2.11
N VAL A 46 -20.85 0.58 -1.81
CA VAL A 46 -20.19 1.81 -2.27
C VAL A 46 -19.68 1.62 -3.70
N ASP A 47 -20.06 2.53 -4.58
CA ASP A 47 -19.59 2.56 -5.95
C ASP A 47 -18.11 2.89 -5.99
N GLY A 48 -17.34 2.14 -6.79
CA GLY A 48 -15.88 2.27 -6.87
C GLY A 48 -15.10 1.00 -6.52
N PHE A 49 -15.67 0.12 -5.68
CA PHE A 49 -15.04 -1.16 -5.28
C PHE A 49 -15.36 -2.34 -6.22
N GLU A 50 -15.86 -2.07 -7.42
CA GLU A 50 -16.24 -3.09 -8.39
C GLU A 50 -15.05 -3.52 -9.23
N LYS A 51 -14.95 -4.83 -9.51
CA LYS A 51 -13.96 -5.36 -10.46
C LYS A 51 -14.35 -4.94 -11.88
N LYS A 52 -13.52 -4.11 -12.52
CA LYS A 52 -13.71 -3.72 -13.91
C LYS A 52 -12.92 -4.63 -14.83
N TYR A 53 -13.62 -5.42 -15.64
CA TYR A 53 -12.99 -6.33 -16.60
C TYR A 53 -12.66 -5.59 -17.90
N ILE A 54 -11.38 -5.39 -18.15
CA ILE A 54 -10.88 -4.76 -19.38
C ILE A 54 -10.52 -5.88 -20.34
N ARG A 55 -11.38 -6.09 -21.36
CA ARG A 55 -11.28 -7.22 -22.30
C ARG A 55 -10.28 -7.01 -23.42
N ASN A 56 -9.97 -5.76 -23.73
CA ASN A 56 -9.05 -5.39 -24.81
C ASN A 56 -7.71 -4.98 -24.20
N ALA A 57 -6.64 -5.07 -25.00
CA ALA A 57 -5.37 -4.50 -24.61
C ALA A 57 -5.54 -2.99 -24.38
N SER A 58 -4.98 -2.50 -23.28
CA SER A 58 -4.95 -1.07 -22.97
C SER A 58 -3.67 -0.50 -23.57
N SER A 59 -3.79 0.30 -24.61
CA SER A 59 -2.66 1.09 -25.12
C SER A 59 -2.59 2.39 -24.33
N GLY A 60 -1.38 2.76 -23.91
CA GLY A 60 -1.12 4.08 -23.33
C GLY A 60 -1.25 5.19 -24.37
N SER A 61 -1.06 6.41 -23.92
CA SER A 61 -1.06 7.59 -24.78
C SER A 61 0.12 7.58 -25.77
N HIS A 62 -0.15 7.94 -27.03
CA HIS A 62 0.86 8.10 -28.08
C HIS A 62 1.23 9.58 -28.20
N PHE A 63 2.53 9.88 -28.10
CA PHE A 63 3.04 11.25 -28.19
C PHE A 63 3.97 11.40 -29.39
N THR A 64 3.69 12.39 -30.23
CA THR A 64 4.63 12.81 -31.27
C THR A 64 5.69 13.74 -30.69
N SER A 65 6.83 13.86 -31.39
CA SER A 65 7.89 14.79 -31.03
C SER A 65 7.42 16.24 -30.88
N GLU A 66 6.51 16.69 -31.74
CA GLU A 66 5.96 18.06 -31.69
C GLU A 66 5.10 18.28 -30.46
N GLN A 67 4.28 17.30 -30.08
CA GLN A 67 3.44 17.37 -28.88
C GLN A 67 4.29 17.38 -27.61
N LEU A 68 5.38 16.59 -27.57
CA LEU A 68 6.30 16.59 -26.44
C LEU A 68 6.97 17.95 -26.24
N TYR A 69 7.41 18.60 -27.33
CA TYR A 69 8.08 19.89 -27.24
C TYR A 69 7.14 21.06 -26.95
N ASN A 70 5.93 21.05 -27.51
CA ASN A 70 5.02 22.20 -27.42
C ASN A 70 4.01 22.10 -26.28
N ASP A 71 3.43 20.92 -26.04
CA ASP A 71 2.28 20.79 -25.14
C ASP A 71 2.68 20.28 -23.74
N LYS A 72 3.81 19.57 -23.65
CA LYS A 72 4.20 18.83 -22.44
C LYS A 72 5.35 19.46 -21.67
N PHE A 73 6.16 20.31 -22.31
CA PHE A 73 7.24 21.01 -21.62
C PHE A 73 6.70 22.27 -20.93
N ASN A 74 6.94 22.42 -19.63
CA ASN A 74 6.58 23.65 -18.93
C ASN A 74 7.59 24.75 -19.27
N HIS A 75 7.16 25.73 -20.07
CA HIS A 75 8.00 26.86 -20.51
C HIS A 75 8.46 27.79 -19.37
N GLU A 76 7.90 27.65 -18.16
CA GLU A 76 8.33 28.38 -16.97
C GLU A 76 9.47 27.67 -16.21
N THR A 77 9.85 26.46 -16.64
CA THR A 77 10.92 25.68 -16.00
C THR A 77 12.28 26.39 -16.15
N LYS A 78 12.94 26.65 -15.02
CA LYS A 78 14.32 27.17 -15.02
C LYS A 78 15.30 26.01 -15.18
N ILE A 79 16.26 26.17 -16.08
CA ILE A 79 17.26 25.15 -16.39
C ILE A 79 18.63 25.63 -15.93
N TYR A 80 19.33 24.78 -15.19
CA TYR A 80 20.66 25.03 -14.66
C TYR A 80 21.60 23.97 -15.22
N TYR A 81 22.83 24.33 -15.59
CA TYR A 81 23.80 23.34 -16.05
C TYR A 81 25.22 23.61 -15.56
N ALA A 82 26.00 22.54 -15.39
CA ALA A 82 27.41 22.60 -15.02
C ALA A 82 28.18 21.40 -15.60
N PRO A 83 29.47 21.53 -15.96
CA PRO A 83 30.24 22.78 -16.01
C PRO A 83 29.93 23.61 -17.27
N SER A 84 30.07 24.94 -17.18
CA SER A 84 29.84 25.89 -18.27
C SER A 84 31.00 25.96 -19.27
N THR A 85 31.29 24.83 -19.91
CA THR A 85 32.23 24.79 -21.03
C THR A 85 31.62 25.40 -22.29
N PHE A 86 32.46 25.84 -23.23
CA PHE A 86 32.00 26.37 -24.53
C PHE A 86 31.06 25.40 -25.26
N PHE A 87 31.36 24.09 -25.17
CA PHE A 87 30.53 23.06 -25.77
C PHE A 87 29.17 22.94 -25.06
N ALA A 88 29.16 22.93 -23.72
CA ALA A 88 27.93 22.84 -22.94
C ALA A 88 27.01 24.06 -23.16
N SER A 89 27.57 25.28 -23.21
CA SER A 89 26.80 26.49 -23.48
C SER A 89 26.18 26.49 -24.86
N GLU A 90 26.92 26.05 -25.89
CA GLU A 90 26.38 25.95 -27.24
C GLU A 90 25.28 24.89 -27.34
N LEU A 91 25.47 23.73 -26.70
CA LEU A 91 24.46 22.68 -26.64
C LEU A 91 23.18 23.16 -25.97
N MET A 92 23.29 23.82 -24.82
CA MET A 92 22.14 24.35 -24.10
C MET A 92 21.44 25.48 -24.87
N TYR A 93 22.18 26.26 -25.67
CA TYR A 93 21.59 27.23 -26.59
C TYR A 93 20.75 26.57 -27.69
N GLN A 94 21.21 25.46 -28.27
CA GLN A 94 20.41 24.70 -29.24
C GLN A 94 19.14 24.12 -28.61
N VAL A 95 19.23 23.61 -27.38
CA VAL A 95 18.06 23.13 -26.61
C VAL A 95 17.07 24.27 -26.36
N GLN A 96 17.56 25.46 -26.02
CA GLN A 96 16.72 26.66 -25.84
C GLN A 96 15.90 26.99 -27.08
N LEU A 97 16.53 26.93 -28.26
CA LEU A 97 15.88 27.22 -29.53
C LEU A 97 14.76 26.22 -29.85
N LYS A 98 14.93 24.93 -29.50
CA LYS A 98 13.90 23.90 -29.72
C LYS A 98 12.64 24.14 -28.89
N PHE A 99 12.76 24.65 -27.67
CA PHE A 99 11.62 24.91 -26.78
C PHE A 99 11.09 26.34 -26.81
N SER A 100 11.74 27.24 -27.56
CA SER A 100 11.42 28.68 -27.57
C SER A 100 11.37 29.31 -26.16
N ILE A 101 12.27 28.88 -25.27
CA ILE A 101 12.32 29.35 -23.87
C ILE A 101 13.02 30.72 -23.81
N ASN A 102 12.55 31.59 -22.89
CA ASN A 102 13.17 32.89 -22.62
C ASN A 102 14.67 32.78 -22.30
N SER A 103 15.46 33.76 -22.78
CA SER A 103 16.92 33.82 -22.61
C SER A 103 17.38 33.71 -21.16
N GLY A 104 16.62 34.25 -20.20
CA GLY A 104 16.96 34.25 -18.77
C GLY A 104 16.59 32.96 -18.00
N ALA A 105 16.04 31.94 -18.65
CA ALA A 105 15.65 30.71 -17.98
C ALA A 105 16.78 29.66 -17.89
N ILE A 106 17.84 29.80 -18.69
CA ILE A 106 18.98 28.87 -18.72
C ILE A 106 20.20 29.54 -18.09
N ASN A 107 20.73 28.96 -17.01
CA ASN A 107 21.89 29.46 -16.28
C ASN A 107 23.01 28.43 -16.20
N GLY A 108 24.22 28.80 -16.63
CA GLY A 108 25.42 27.97 -16.56
C GLY A 108 26.28 28.29 -15.33
N TYR A 109 26.89 27.26 -14.74
CA TYR A 109 27.79 27.35 -13.58
C TYR A 109 29.09 26.60 -13.86
N ASP A 110 30.18 27.01 -13.21
CA ASP A 110 31.49 26.38 -13.42
C ASP A 110 31.61 25.03 -12.69
N SER A 111 30.96 24.89 -11.52
CA SER A 111 30.98 23.66 -10.72
C SER A 111 29.58 23.20 -10.30
N GLU A 112 29.45 21.90 -9.99
CA GLU A 112 28.20 21.32 -9.47
C GLU A 112 27.79 21.97 -8.14
N GLU A 113 28.74 22.22 -7.23
CA GLU A 113 28.45 22.82 -5.91
C GLU A 113 27.89 24.23 -6.03
N GLU A 114 28.47 25.06 -6.91
CA GLU A 114 27.97 26.42 -7.17
C GLU A 114 26.58 26.39 -7.80
N MET A 115 26.34 25.45 -8.73
CA MET A 115 25.02 25.25 -9.31
C MET A 115 24.00 24.92 -8.23
N MET A 116 24.30 23.96 -7.35
CA MET A 116 23.38 23.53 -6.29
C MET A 116 23.07 24.65 -5.29
N ASN A 117 24.03 25.53 -4.99
CA ASN A 117 23.82 26.70 -4.14
C ASN A 117 23.05 27.83 -4.86
N GLY A 118 23.12 27.90 -6.19
CA GLY A 118 22.47 28.90 -7.02
C GLY A 118 21.06 28.53 -7.48
N ILE A 119 20.59 27.31 -7.21
CA ILE A 119 19.23 26.87 -7.55
C ILE A 119 18.22 27.62 -6.69
N ASP A 120 17.25 28.23 -7.37
CA ASP A 120 16.09 28.85 -6.74
C ASP A 120 15.02 27.80 -6.47
N TYR A 121 15.07 27.21 -5.27
CA TYR A 121 14.10 26.21 -4.81
C TYR A 121 12.68 26.75 -4.59
N ASP A 122 12.47 28.07 -4.62
CA ASP A 122 11.12 28.66 -4.57
C ASP A 122 10.42 28.63 -5.93
N SER A 123 11.15 28.38 -7.02
CA SER A 123 10.57 28.19 -8.35
C SER A 123 9.72 26.93 -8.44
N GLU A 124 8.65 26.96 -9.23
CA GLU A 124 7.71 25.83 -9.35
C GLU A 124 8.40 24.57 -9.91
N ALA A 125 9.18 24.73 -10.98
CA ALA A 125 9.93 23.65 -11.63
C ALA A 125 11.35 24.08 -12.00
N VAL A 126 12.32 23.20 -11.72
CA VAL A 126 13.75 23.39 -11.98
C VAL A 126 14.34 22.11 -12.59
N LEU A 127 15.16 22.25 -13.62
CA LEU A 127 15.94 21.17 -14.22
C LEU A 127 17.43 21.48 -14.09
N ALA A 128 18.18 20.64 -13.38
CA ALA A 128 19.63 20.75 -13.32
C ALA A 128 20.30 19.68 -14.19
N VAL A 129 21.29 20.05 -15.00
CA VAL A 129 22.03 19.16 -15.89
C VAL A 129 23.50 19.17 -15.53
N ILE A 130 24.03 18.00 -15.17
CA ILE A 130 25.45 17.85 -14.82
C ILE A 130 26.11 17.10 -15.96
N PHE A 131 26.97 17.77 -16.72
CA PHE A 131 27.74 17.17 -17.80
C PHE A 131 29.04 16.58 -17.26
N ASN A 132 29.37 15.39 -17.75
CA ASN A 132 30.65 14.74 -17.53
C ASN A 132 31.30 14.47 -18.90
N PHE A 133 32.33 15.23 -19.25
CA PHE A 133 32.96 15.17 -20.57
C PHE A 133 34.13 14.17 -20.67
N ASP A 134 34.37 13.35 -19.65
CA ASP A 134 35.57 12.50 -19.56
C ASP A 134 35.57 11.29 -20.51
N ALA A 135 34.42 10.91 -21.07
CA ALA A 135 34.22 9.61 -21.72
C ALA A 135 34.28 9.62 -23.27
N GLY A 136 34.70 10.71 -23.91
CA GLY A 136 34.71 10.82 -25.38
C GLY A 136 33.32 10.78 -26.03
N GLY A 137 32.27 10.92 -25.24
CA GLY A 137 30.87 11.00 -25.65
C GLY A 137 30.07 11.85 -24.66
N LEU A 138 28.79 12.08 -24.96
CA LEU A 138 27.90 12.83 -24.09
C LEU A 138 27.49 11.96 -22.88
N ASN A 139 28.07 12.25 -21.72
CA ASN A 139 27.62 11.71 -20.45
C ASN A 139 27.06 12.85 -19.59
N TYR A 140 25.85 12.67 -19.08
CA TYR A 140 25.15 13.71 -18.33
C TYR A 140 24.19 13.11 -17.32
N THR A 141 23.89 13.87 -16.27
CA THR A 141 22.88 13.54 -15.27
C THR A 141 21.85 14.66 -15.21
N ILE A 142 20.58 14.33 -15.45
CA ILE A 142 19.46 15.28 -15.27
C ILE A 142 18.91 15.10 -13.84
N ARG A 143 18.82 16.18 -13.09
CA ARG A 143 18.20 16.27 -11.77
C ARG A 143 16.97 17.18 -11.86
N PRO A 144 15.78 16.62 -12.05
CA PRO A 144 14.55 17.39 -11.99
C PRO A 144 14.17 17.70 -10.54
N TYR A 145 13.69 18.91 -10.31
CA TYR A 145 13.12 19.36 -9.04
C TYR A 145 11.80 20.08 -9.34
N GLU A 146 10.75 19.72 -8.63
CA GLU A 146 9.48 20.42 -8.69
C GLU A 146 8.86 20.44 -7.30
N LYS A 147 8.25 21.57 -6.92
CA LYS A 147 7.68 21.73 -5.59
C LYS A 147 6.58 20.69 -5.37
N CYS A 148 6.64 20.00 -4.23
CA CYS A 148 5.69 18.94 -3.84
C CYS A 148 5.67 17.69 -4.75
N VAL A 149 6.66 17.51 -5.63
CA VAL A 149 6.80 16.31 -6.47
C VAL A 149 8.03 15.53 -6.04
N ASN A 150 7.86 14.22 -5.85
CA ASN A 150 8.97 13.32 -5.56
C ASN A 150 9.37 12.56 -6.84
N TRP A 151 10.46 12.98 -7.46
CA TRP A 151 11.02 12.31 -8.63
C TRP A 151 11.70 11.00 -8.23
N GLN A 152 11.21 9.88 -8.76
CA GLN A 152 11.75 8.55 -8.51
C GLN A 152 12.76 8.10 -9.57
N THR A 153 13.63 9.02 -10.02
CA THR A 153 14.62 8.76 -11.09
C THR A 153 15.69 7.74 -10.70
N GLY A 154 15.88 7.49 -9.39
CA GLY A 154 16.78 6.46 -8.88
C GLY A 154 16.24 5.03 -8.98
N PHE A 155 14.98 4.85 -9.36
CA PHE A 155 14.35 3.55 -9.52
C PHE A 155 14.06 3.28 -11.00
N LEU A 156 14.54 2.14 -11.49
CA LEU A 156 14.25 1.68 -12.86
C LEU A 156 12.78 1.29 -13.03
N TYR A 157 12.14 0.85 -11.94
CA TYR A 157 10.74 0.43 -11.91
C TYR A 157 10.04 1.09 -10.73
N ASN A 158 8.79 1.48 -10.92
CA ASN A 158 7.95 1.95 -9.82
C ASN A 158 7.86 0.86 -8.75
N SER A 159 7.99 1.24 -7.47
CA SER A 159 7.89 0.32 -6.33
C SER A 159 6.45 -0.11 -6.03
N GLY A 160 5.46 0.48 -6.71
CA GLY A 160 4.06 0.06 -6.63
C GLY A 160 3.84 -1.36 -7.16
N GLU A 161 3.09 -2.17 -6.41
CA GLU A 161 2.80 -3.56 -6.75
C GLU A 161 1.85 -3.76 -7.94
N SER A 162 1.23 -2.70 -8.44
CA SER A 162 0.22 -2.77 -9.51
C SER A 162 0.59 -1.79 -10.61
N TYR A 163 1.01 -2.34 -11.76
CA TYR A 163 1.10 -1.55 -12.99
C TYR A 163 -0.30 -1.16 -13.41
N VAL A 164 -0.58 0.13 -13.38
CA VAL A 164 -1.78 0.71 -13.98
C VAL A 164 -1.35 1.26 -15.34
N PRO A 165 -1.99 0.84 -16.45
CA PRO A 165 -1.71 1.40 -17.76
C PRO A 165 -1.77 2.93 -17.72
N ASP A 166 -0.88 3.61 -18.47
CA ASP A 166 -0.82 5.07 -18.61
C ASP A 166 -0.35 5.86 -17.37
N GLN A 167 -0.14 5.24 -16.20
CA GLN A 167 0.34 5.96 -14.99
C GLN A 167 1.87 5.97 -14.84
N GLY A 168 2.56 5.04 -15.48
CA GLY A 168 4.00 4.85 -15.28
C GLY A 168 4.86 5.91 -15.95
N SER A 169 4.55 6.25 -17.20
CA SER A 169 5.29 7.28 -17.95
C SER A 169 4.72 8.69 -17.76
N GLU A 170 3.53 8.81 -17.18
CA GLU A 170 2.80 10.08 -17.06
C GLU A 170 3.65 11.19 -16.43
N MET A 171 4.35 10.88 -15.32
CA MET A 171 5.24 11.83 -14.66
C MET A 171 6.36 12.32 -15.58
N TYR A 172 6.98 11.41 -16.33
CA TYR A 172 8.12 11.73 -17.21
C TYR A 172 7.69 12.46 -18.49
N VAL A 173 6.50 12.14 -19.01
CA VAL A 173 5.91 12.81 -20.17
C VAL A 173 5.31 14.17 -19.79
N ASN A 174 4.35 14.20 -18.87
CA ASN A 174 3.56 15.40 -18.56
C ASN A 174 4.36 16.50 -17.86
N ARG A 175 5.46 16.16 -17.19
CA ARG A 175 6.35 17.15 -16.57
C ARG A 175 7.50 17.58 -17.48
N GLY A 176 7.54 17.11 -18.72
CA GLY A 176 8.51 17.54 -19.73
C GLY A 176 9.92 16.96 -19.59
N PHE A 177 10.15 15.99 -18.70
CA PHE A 177 11.47 15.35 -18.56
C PHE A 177 11.89 14.65 -19.85
N LEU A 178 11.00 13.84 -20.45
CA LEU A 178 11.29 13.14 -21.71
C LEU A 178 11.50 14.12 -22.86
N ALA A 179 10.68 15.18 -22.92
CA ALA A 179 10.84 16.22 -23.91
C ALA A 179 12.23 16.86 -23.80
N PHE A 180 12.65 17.22 -22.57
CA PHE A 180 13.95 17.81 -22.32
C PHE A 180 15.11 16.89 -22.69
N GLN A 181 15.05 15.62 -22.29
CA GLN A 181 16.06 14.62 -22.63
C GLN A 181 16.19 14.46 -24.15
N MET A 182 15.06 14.37 -24.85
CA MET A 182 15.02 14.25 -26.31
C MET A 182 15.57 15.50 -27.00
N ALA A 183 15.28 16.70 -26.50
CA ALA A 183 15.84 17.95 -27.03
C ALA A 183 17.37 18.00 -26.84
N LEU A 184 17.86 17.58 -25.67
CA LEU A 184 19.28 17.57 -25.33
C LEU A 184 20.05 16.61 -26.25
N GLU A 185 19.59 15.37 -26.38
CA GLU A 185 20.24 14.35 -27.21
C GLU A 185 20.14 14.67 -28.71
N SER A 186 18.97 15.14 -29.18
CA SER A 186 18.83 15.55 -30.58
C SER A 186 19.74 16.73 -30.93
N SER A 187 19.85 17.73 -30.04
CA SER A 187 20.76 18.86 -30.23
C SER A 187 22.22 18.43 -30.29
N TYR A 188 22.63 17.53 -29.38
CA TYR A 188 23.99 16.98 -29.38
C TYR A 188 24.32 16.25 -30.69
N ILE A 189 23.42 15.39 -31.16
CA ILE A 189 23.61 14.64 -32.40
C ILE A 189 23.67 15.60 -33.61
N GLU A 190 22.82 16.62 -33.66
CA GLU A 190 22.85 17.65 -34.73
C GLU A 190 24.17 18.42 -34.73
N MET A 191 24.68 18.80 -33.55
CA MET A 191 25.96 19.49 -33.40
C MET A 191 27.15 18.63 -33.86
N VAL A 192 27.20 17.36 -33.45
CA VAL A 192 28.30 16.45 -33.78
C VAL A 192 28.25 16.01 -35.25
N SER A 193 27.06 15.75 -35.78
CA SER A 193 26.88 15.33 -37.18
C SER A 193 26.90 16.48 -38.18
N ASN A 194 26.76 17.72 -37.69
CA ASN A 194 26.60 18.95 -38.48
C ASN A 194 25.51 18.84 -39.55
N ARG A 195 24.44 18.11 -39.22
CA ARG A 195 23.26 17.86 -40.06
C ARG A 195 22.02 17.97 -39.19
N SER A 196 20.97 18.59 -39.72
CA SER A 196 19.64 18.54 -39.11
C SER A 196 19.17 17.10 -39.04
N LEU A 197 18.47 16.70 -37.96
CA LEU A 197 17.87 15.37 -37.85
C LEU A 197 16.44 15.36 -38.41
N PRO A 198 16.19 14.78 -39.60
CA PRO A 198 14.83 14.64 -40.13
C PRO A 198 14.16 13.38 -39.57
N ILE A 199 14.31 13.10 -38.27
CA ILE A 199 13.78 11.89 -37.63
C ILE A 199 12.71 12.33 -36.64
N ALA A 200 11.46 11.94 -36.91
CA ALA A 200 10.38 12.05 -35.94
C ALA A 200 10.50 10.89 -34.93
N ILE A 201 10.75 11.22 -33.67
CA ILE A 201 10.74 10.24 -32.57
C ILE A 201 9.36 10.29 -31.94
N ASN A 202 8.65 9.17 -32.01
CA ASN A 202 7.37 8.98 -31.34
C ASN A 202 7.57 8.15 -30.08
N VAL A 203 6.84 8.49 -29.03
CA VAL A 203 6.84 7.76 -27.76
C VAL A 203 5.49 7.10 -27.58
N GLU A 204 5.51 5.79 -27.39
CA GLU A 204 4.32 4.98 -27.14
C GLU A 204 4.65 3.97 -26.03
N GLU A 205 3.73 3.83 -25.07
CA GLU A 205 3.84 2.77 -24.07
C GLU A 205 3.52 1.42 -24.71
N PHE A 206 4.21 0.36 -24.29
CA PHE A 206 3.83 -0.99 -24.70
C PHE A 206 2.39 -1.30 -24.26
N PRO A 207 1.57 -1.91 -25.13
CA PRO A 207 0.19 -2.20 -24.79
C PRO A 207 0.12 -3.20 -23.64
N TYR A 208 -0.71 -2.89 -22.64
CA TYR A 208 -0.95 -3.77 -21.51
C TYR A 208 -2.05 -4.79 -21.85
N PRO A 209 -1.87 -6.08 -21.51
CA PRO A 209 -2.85 -7.11 -21.84
C PRO A 209 -4.22 -6.87 -21.17
N PRO A 210 -5.27 -7.56 -21.64
CA PRO A 210 -6.56 -7.61 -20.96
C PRO A 210 -6.38 -7.97 -19.48
N HIS A 211 -6.95 -7.16 -18.59
CA HIS A 211 -6.75 -7.27 -17.16
C HIS A 211 -8.02 -6.92 -16.38
N ILE A 212 -7.97 -7.20 -15.09
CA ILE A 212 -9.03 -6.82 -14.14
C ILE A 212 -8.49 -5.63 -13.37
N ASN A 213 -9.19 -4.52 -13.44
CA ASN A 213 -8.89 -3.36 -12.61
C ASN A 213 -9.72 -3.46 -11.31
N ASP A 214 -9.03 -3.80 -10.23
CA ASP A 214 -9.57 -3.95 -8.87
C ASP A 214 -8.73 -3.20 -7.83
N SER A 215 -8.02 -2.14 -8.24
CA SER A 215 -7.11 -1.35 -7.38
C SER A 215 -7.75 -0.87 -6.08
N GLU A 216 -9.00 -0.39 -6.12
CA GLU A 216 -9.71 0.06 -4.92
C GLU A 216 -10.03 -1.10 -3.97
N LEU A 217 -10.45 -2.25 -4.53
CA LEU A 217 -10.72 -3.46 -3.75
C LEU A 217 -9.42 -3.99 -3.10
N LYS A 218 -8.31 -3.96 -3.86
CA LYS A 218 -6.97 -4.32 -3.37
C LYS A 218 -6.57 -3.42 -2.19
N ASN A 219 -6.77 -2.12 -2.28
CA ASN A 219 -6.47 -1.18 -1.19
C ASN A 219 -7.30 -1.48 0.07
N VAL A 220 -8.58 -1.82 -0.06
CA VAL A 220 -9.41 -2.24 1.09
C VAL A 220 -8.86 -3.50 1.74
N ILE A 221 -8.46 -4.50 0.95
CA ILE A 221 -7.93 -5.75 1.47
C ILE A 221 -6.57 -5.55 2.15
N ILE A 222 -5.68 -4.75 1.58
CA ILE A 222 -4.31 -4.56 2.10
C ILE A 222 -4.30 -3.65 3.33
N TYR A 223 -5.05 -2.55 3.31
CA TYR A 223 -4.96 -1.53 4.36
C TYR A 223 -6.09 -1.63 5.39
N PHE A 224 -7.34 -1.81 4.95
CA PHE A 224 -8.49 -1.78 5.87
C PHE A 224 -8.71 -3.11 6.59
N LEU A 225 -8.65 -4.24 5.87
CA LEU A 225 -8.92 -5.55 6.46
C LEU A 225 -8.03 -5.84 7.69
N PRO A 226 -6.70 -5.60 7.68
CA PRO A 226 -5.86 -5.81 8.86
C PRO A 226 -6.18 -4.88 10.02
N VAL A 227 -6.56 -3.63 9.75
CA VAL A 227 -6.95 -2.68 10.79
C VAL A 227 -8.25 -3.14 11.47
N ILE A 228 -9.25 -3.55 10.68
CA ILE A 228 -10.50 -4.09 11.23
C ILE A 228 -10.27 -5.38 12.00
N THR A 229 -9.39 -6.28 11.53
CA THR A 229 -9.09 -7.52 12.27
C THR A 229 -8.50 -7.18 13.65
N VAL A 230 -7.43 -6.38 13.71
CA VAL A 230 -6.79 -6.00 14.97
C VAL A 230 -7.76 -5.30 15.91
N LEU A 231 -8.55 -4.34 15.40
CA LEU A 231 -9.54 -3.62 16.19
C LEU A 231 -10.59 -4.57 16.78
N SER A 232 -11.15 -5.45 15.95
CA SER A 232 -12.21 -6.39 16.35
C SER A 232 -11.76 -7.30 17.49
N PHE A 233 -10.56 -7.86 17.39
CA PHE A 233 -10.06 -8.80 18.41
C PHE A 233 -9.51 -8.09 19.65
N THR A 234 -8.96 -6.88 19.51
CA THR A 234 -8.48 -6.11 20.67
C THR A 234 -9.63 -5.69 21.58
N LEU A 235 -10.81 -5.40 21.03
CA LEU A 235 -12.02 -5.13 21.81
C LEU A 235 -12.52 -6.34 22.61
N LEU A 236 -12.08 -7.57 22.26
CA LEU A 236 -12.38 -8.77 23.04
C LEU A 236 -11.45 -8.94 24.26
N CYS A 237 -10.26 -8.33 24.24
CA CYS A 237 -9.26 -8.49 25.30
C CYS A 237 -9.79 -8.11 26.69
N PRO A 238 -10.46 -6.95 26.89
CA PRO A 238 -11.02 -6.59 28.19
C PRO A 238 -12.03 -7.63 28.69
N MET A 239 -12.85 -8.21 27.82
CA MET A 239 -13.85 -9.21 28.21
C MET A 239 -13.20 -10.50 28.69
N ILE A 240 -12.16 -10.96 27.99
CA ILE A 240 -11.37 -12.12 28.38
C ILE A 240 -10.74 -11.86 29.75
N ILE A 241 -10.10 -10.70 29.93
CA ILE A 241 -9.44 -10.35 31.20
C ILE A 241 -10.46 -10.23 32.34
N SER A 242 -11.58 -9.52 32.15
CA SER A 242 -12.62 -9.34 33.16
C SER A 242 -13.19 -10.68 33.63
N SER A 243 -13.44 -11.62 32.73
CA SER A 243 -13.95 -12.95 33.12
C SER A 243 -12.96 -13.74 34.00
N VAL A 244 -11.65 -13.63 33.72
CA VAL A 244 -10.60 -14.26 34.53
C VAL A 244 -10.45 -13.53 35.87
N MET A 245 -10.54 -12.21 35.87
CA MET A 245 -10.50 -11.39 37.09
C MET A 245 -11.69 -11.66 37.99
N GLU A 246 -12.89 -11.86 37.45
CA GLU A 246 -14.08 -12.19 38.24
C GLU A 246 -13.89 -13.53 38.98
N ASP A 247 -13.37 -14.55 38.30
CA ASP A 247 -13.05 -15.86 38.90
C ASP A 247 -11.92 -15.74 39.98
N LYS A 248 -11.02 -14.75 39.85
CA LYS A 248 -10.01 -14.43 40.87
C LYS A 248 -10.61 -13.70 42.08
N VAL A 249 -11.41 -12.66 41.84
CA VAL A 249 -11.99 -11.80 42.90
C VAL A 249 -12.98 -12.58 43.76
N THR A 250 -13.76 -13.47 43.16
CA THR A 250 -14.70 -14.36 43.87
C THR A 250 -14.01 -15.50 44.63
N GLY A 251 -12.69 -15.68 44.47
CA GLY A 251 -11.93 -16.78 45.07
C GLY A 251 -12.28 -18.16 44.49
N MET A 252 -12.98 -18.20 43.34
CA MET A 252 -13.39 -19.44 42.70
C MET A 252 -12.20 -20.26 42.19
N LYS A 253 -11.11 -19.58 41.82
CA LYS A 253 -9.85 -20.22 41.44
C LYS A 253 -9.26 -21.04 42.61
N GLU A 254 -9.22 -20.47 43.80
CA GLU A 254 -8.72 -21.10 45.03
C GLU A 254 -9.63 -22.25 45.45
N LEU A 255 -10.95 -22.07 45.36
CA LEU A 255 -11.92 -23.13 45.62
C LEU A 255 -11.69 -24.35 44.72
N MET A 256 -11.53 -24.13 43.41
CA MET A 256 -11.23 -25.21 42.46
C MET A 256 -9.89 -25.89 42.76
N ARG A 257 -8.92 -25.16 43.33
CA ARG A 257 -7.62 -25.73 43.76
C ARG A 257 -7.80 -26.64 44.98
N VAL A 258 -8.63 -26.25 45.95
CA VAL A 258 -8.97 -27.06 47.13
C VAL A 258 -9.72 -28.33 46.74
N MET A 259 -10.56 -28.27 45.70
CA MET A 259 -11.24 -29.45 45.12
C MET A 259 -10.29 -30.41 44.38
N GLY A 260 -8.98 -30.15 44.36
CA GLY A 260 -7.96 -31.04 43.79
C GLY A 260 -7.66 -30.80 42.30
N LEU A 261 -8.08 -29.66 41.73
CA LEU A 261 -7.78 -29.32 40.34
C LEU A 261 -6.36 -28.74 40.20
N LYS A 262 -5.61 -29.23 39.20
CA LYS A 262 -4.28 -28.66 38.88
C LYS A 262 -4.44 -27.30 38.19
N SER A 263 -3.57 -26.35 38.53
CA SER A 263 -3.55 -24.99 37.96
C SER A 263 -3.51 -24.99 36.42
N GLY A 264 -2.64 -25.80 35.79
CA GLY A 264 -2.58 -25.90 34.33
C GLY A 264 -3.89 -26.39 33.67
N MET A 265 -4.66 -27.22 34.38
CA MET A 265 -5.95 -27.70 33.88
C MET A 265 -7.02 -26.61 33.94
N MET A 266 -6.95 -25.69 34.93
CA MET A 266 -7.82 -24.51 34.98
C MET A 266 -7.59 -23.59 33.79
N TRP A 267 -6.33 -23.24 33.53
CA TRP A 267 -5.95 -22.39 32.39
C TRP A 267 -6.38 -22.99 31.06
N PHE A 268 -6.19 -24.30 30.88
CA PHE A 268 -6.66 -25.00 29.69
C PHE A 268 -8.19 -24.99 29.55
N THR A 269 -8.91 -25.09 30.67
CA THR A 269 -10.38 -25.04 30.67
C THR A 269 -10.91 -23.66 30.30
N TRP A 270 -10.31 -22.60 30.85
CA TRP A 270 -10.63 -21.23 30.45
C TRP A 270 -10.26 -20.96 28.99
N PHE A 271 -9.10 -21.46 28.54
CA PHE A 271 -8.71 -21.36 27.13
C PHE A 271 -9.75 -21.99 26.21
N LEU A 272 -10.13 -23.24 26.48
CA LEU A 272 -11.05 -24.00 25.63
C LEU A 272 -12.44 -23.34 25.58
N ASP A 273 -12.94 -22.89 26.72
CA ASP A 273 -14.22 -22.16 26.78
C ASP A 273 -14.16 -20.85 25.97
N MET A 274 -13.16 -20.00 26.19
CA MET A 274 -12.98 -18.74 25.42
C MET A 274 -12.80 -18.99 23.93
N PHE A 275 -11.99 -19.99 23.57
CA PHE A 275 -11.68 -20.34 22.20
C PHE A 275 -12.92 -20.87 21.47
N CYS A 276 -13.71 -21.77 22.07
CA CYS A 276 -14.92 -22.30 21.44
C CYS A 276 -15.93 -21.20 21.08
N TRP A 277 -16.16 -20.23 21.97
CA TRP A 277 -17.06 -19.11 21.70
C TRP A 277 -16.51 -18.18 20.63
N ASN A 278 -15.23 -17.84 20.69
CA ASN A 278 -14.58 -17.05 19.63
C ASN A 278 -14.58 -17.80 18.30
N PHE A 279 -14.41 -19.13 18.29
CA PHE A 279 -14.37 -19.94 17.08
C PHE A 279 -15.68 -19.86 16.28
N ILE A 280 -16.83 -19.77 16.94
CA ILE A 280 -18.12 -19.55 16.27
C ILE A 280 -18.09 -18.23 15.47
N SER A 281 -17.61 -17.15 16.08
CA SER A 281 -17.45 -15.86 15.39
C SER A 281 -16.47 -15.95 14.22
N LEU A 282 -15.38 -16.72 14.36
CA LEU A 282 -14.39 -16.92 13.30
C LEU A 282 -14.99 -17.64 12.09
N VAL A 283 -15.80 -18.67 12.30
CA VAL A 283 -16.47 -19.41 11.22
C VAL A 283 -17.40 -18.48 10.45
N VAL A 284 -18.19 -17.67 11.17
CA VAL A 284 -19.10 -16.69 10.55
C VAL A 284 -18.32 -15.65 9.75
N ILE A 285 -17.28 -15.04 10.33
CA ILE A 285 -16.44 -14.03 9.65
C ILE A 285 -15.77 -14.63 8.40
N THR A 286 -15.19 -15.83 8.51
CA THR A 286 -14.53 -16.50 7.39
C THR A 286 -15.52 -16.82 6.27
N ALA A 287 -16.71 -17.33 6.62
CA ALA A 287 -17.76 -17.60 5.65
C ALA A 287 -18.23 -16.31 4.97
N MET A 288 -18.32 -15.22 5.73
CA MET A 288 -18.68 -13.91 5.22
C MET A 288 -17.64 -13.37 4.22
N LEU A 289 -16.34 -13.51 4.51
CA LEU A 289 -15.29 -13.00 3.62
C LEU A 289 -15.13 -13.82 2.32
N VAL A 290 -15.38 -15.13 2.38
CA VAL A 290 -15.14 -16.06 1.26
C VAL A 290 -16.41 -16.29 0.42
N TYR A 291 -17.58 -16.36 1.04
CA TYR A 291 -18.82 -16.75 0.35
C TYR A 291 -19.85 -15.63 0.19
N LEU A 292 -19.74 -14.52 0.92
CA LEU A 292 -20.70 -13.43 0.77
C LEU A 292 -20.50 -12.76 -0.59
N LYS A 293 -21.43 -13.06 -1.50
CA LYS A 293 -21.51 -12.46 -2.83
C LYS A 293 -22.73 -11.54 -2.88
N SER A 294 -22.59 -10.37 -3.50
CA SER A 294 -23.72 -9.53 -3.89
C SER A 294 -24.05 -9.79 -5.36
N ASP A 295 -25.29 -9.56 -5.80
CA ASP A 295 -25.78 -9.93 -7.15
C ASP A 295 -24.81 -9.55 -8.29
N THR A 296 -24.14 -8.40 -8.15
CA THR A 296 -23.18 -7.87 -9.14
C THR A 296 -21.71 -7.91 -8.70
N ARG A 297 -21.38 -8.28 -7.46
CA ARG A 297 -20.01 -8.15 -6.90
C ARG A 297 -19.48 -9.48 -6.36
N PRO A 298 -18.25 -9.90 -6.75
CA PRO A 298 -17.63 -11.11 -6.23
C PRO A 298 -17.34 -10.99 -4.72
N PRO A 299 -17.13 -12.11 -4.01
CA PRO A 299 -16.73 -12.09 -2.62
C PRO A 299 -15.39 -11.37 -2.42
N LEU A 300 -15.19 -10.83 -1.21
CA LEU A 300 -14.00 -10.03 -0.87
C LEU A 300 -12.70 -10.80 -1.11
N LEU A 301 -12.68 -12.09 -0.77
CA LEU A 301 -11.53 -12.99 -0.92
C LEU A 301 -11.87 -14.18 -1.83
N GLU A 302 -12.10 -13.91 -3.11
CA GLU A 302 -12.56 -14.90 -4.10
C GLU A 302 -11.68 -16.14 -4.26
N HIS A 303 -10.35 -15.95 -4.29
CA HIS A 303 -9.41 -17.05 -4.51
C HIS A 303 -8.87 -17.66 -3.21
N CYS A 304 -9.34 -17.20 -2.05
CA CYS A 304 -8.87 -17.69 -0.77
C CYS A 304 -9.64 -18.95 -0.35
N SER A 305 -8.91 -20.00 0.04
CA SER A 305 -9.56 -21.18 0.59
C SER A 305 -10.06 -20.94 2.01
N PHE A 306 -11.32 -21.33 2.27
CA PHE A 306 -11.97 -21.18 3.58
C PHE A 306 -11.15 -21.79 4.72
N SER A 307 -10.57 -22.99 4.49
CA SER A 307 -9.79 -23.71 5.52
C SER A 307 -8.52 -22.96 5.93
N VAL A 308 -7.79 -22.39 4.98
CA VAL A 308 -6.55 -21.64 5.25
C VAL A 308 -6.86 -20.38 6.04
N LEU A 309 -7.87 -19.63 5.63
CA LEU A 309 -8.27 -18.40 6.31
C LEU A 309 -8.79 -18.66 7.73
N LEU A 310 -9.61 -19.71 7.90
CA LEU A 310 -10.09 -20.13 9.22
C LEU A 310 -8.94 -20.54 10.13
N THR A 311 -7.97 -21.31 9.61
CA THR A 311 -6.79 -21.72 10.36
C THR A 311 -5.97 -20.51 10.80
N PHE A 312 -5.74 -19.55 9.90
CA PHE A 312 -5.02 -18.32 10.20
C PHE A 312 -5.69 -17.52 11.32
N PHE A 313 -7.00 -17.26 11.23
CA PHE A 313 -7.72 -16.55 12.29
C PHE A 313 -7.80 -17.34 13.60
N SER A 314 -7.86 -18.67 13.53
CA SER A 314 -7.86 -19.52 14.74
C SER A 314 -6.54 -19.42 15.50
N LEU A 315 -5.40 -19.42 14.80
CA LEU A 315 -4.07 -19.24 15.39
C LEU A 315 -3.91 -17.84 16.00
N TYR A 316 -4.38 -16.81 15.29
CA TYR A 316 -4.38 -15.44 15.79
C TYR A 316 -5.20 -15.30 17.08
N SER A 317 -6.43 -15.83 17.10
CA SER A 317 -7.29 -15.83 18.29
C SER A 317 -6.68 -16.62 19.46
N ALA A 318 -6.07 -17.78 19.19
CA ALA A 318 -5.38 -18.56 20.22
C ALA A 318 -4.19 -17.80 20.83
N ALA A 319 -3.41 -17.11 20.00
CA ALA A 319 -2.31 -16.26 20.47
C ALA A 319 -2.82 -15.08 21.30
N LEU A 320 -3.91 -14.44 20.88
CA LEU A 320 -4.54 -13.33 21.60
C LEU A 320 -5.06 -13.76 22.98
N ILE A 321 -5.74 -14.90 23.08
CA ILE A 321 -6.26 -15.43 24.35
C ILE A 321 -5.11 -15.74 25.31
N THR A 322 -4.06 -16.40 24.84
CA THR A 322 -2.90 -16.73 25.69
C THR A 322 -2.15 -15.47 26.13
N PHE A 323 -2.05 -14.45 25.28
CA PHE A 323 -1.53 -13.14 25.64
C PHE A 323 -2.38 -12.44 26.71
N CYS A 324 -3.71 -12.47 26.58
CA CYS A 324 -4.61 -11.94 27.60
C CYS A 324 -4.45 -12.67 28.95
N PHE A 325 -4.23 -13.98 28.94
CA PHE A 325 -3.96 -14.74 30.17
C PHE A 325 -2.64 -14.34 30.83
N ALA A 326 -1.60 -14.09 30.04
CA ALA A 326 -0.34 -13.55 30.54
C ALA A 326 -0.54 -12.18 31.19
N LEU A 327 -1.25 -11.25 30.51
CA LEU A 327 -1.58 -9.94 31.07
C LEU A 327 -2.40 -10.06 32.35
N SER A 328 -3.44 -10.90 32.34
CA SER A 328 -4.26 -11.16 33.52
C SER A 328 -3.47 -11.82 34.65
N SER A 329 -2.25 -12.31 34.45
CA SER A 329 -1.45 -12.86 35.54
C SER A 329 -0.66 -11.76 36.28
N PHE A 330 -0.38 -10.63 35.63
CA PHE A 330 0.31 -9.48 36.21
C PHE A 330 -0.62 -8.56 37.02
N PHE A 331 -1.92 -8.53 36.67
CA PHE A 331 -2.96 -7.72 37.30
C PHE A 331 -4.03 -8.60 37.97
#